data_AF-A0A087ABZ4-F1
#
_entry.id   AF-A0A087ABZ4-F1
#
_cell.length_a   1.000
_cell.length_b   1.000
_cell.length_c   1.000
_cell.angle_alpha   90.00
_cell.angle_beta   90.00
_cell.angle_gamma   90.00
#
_symmetry.space_group_name_H-M   'P 1'
#
loop_
_entity.id
_entity.type
_entity.pdbx_description
1 polymer ?
#
loop_
_entity_poly.entity_id
_entity_poly.type
_entity_poly.pdbx_seq_one_letter_code
_entity_poly.pdbx_strand_id
1 'polypeptide(L)'
;MQTPSAPPIVRHSAHLRPWRRPLARLIAAAVACAFVGSAAACSTPRVEGRAEGERSVDVCETLLGEATDASTRGAEPGAPKIARYMAFEDASHRWLDVAIQCPARFAEGTLRSAQAQAAAYTLAGTIGVDYEPLTVTRLDDVDALGIGGDALAKLALAEDRAGFATEVIAGRFADGVADDARTAALAEDGALLAMSNDHKEMASRLMHLSDGAKDLRRKVYATQALTKHSADVVDPATGLRANTVAVLEIDCARDELTAFDASAHVDYGTMPEGRRMQMRTALAQLSMLIATHAYTAFTLGYPSTDAALFG
;
A
#
# COMPACT_ATOMS: atom_id res chain seq x y z
N MET A 1 -67.49 62.05 7.20
CA MET A 1 -68.91 62.13 7.60
C MET A 1 -69.59 60.83 7.17
N GLN A 2 -70.48 60.31 8.02
CA GLN A 2 -71.58 59.35 7.73
C GLN A 2 -71.29 58.09 6.87
N THR A 3 -71.28 56.94 7.55
CA THR A 3 -71.96 55.72 7.07
C THR A 3 -73.49 55.91 7.22
N PRO A 4 -74.38 55.16 6.52
CA PRO A 4 -74.81 53.85 7.06
C PRO A 4 -75.35 52.77 6.07
N SER A 5 -75.36 51.52 6.56
CA SER A 5 -76.43 50.46 6.53
C SER A 5 -77.08 49.90 5.24
N ALA A 6 -77.31 48.58 5.25
CA ALA A 6 -78.09 47.74 4.30
C ALA A 6 -79.40 47.19 4.96
N PRO A 7 -79.92 45.98 4.62
CA PRO A 7 -80.62 45.45 3.42
C PRO A 7 -82.18 45.48 3.67
N PRO A 8 -83.07 44.47 3.48
CA PRO A 8 -83.25 43.28 2.58
C PRO A 8 -84.51 43.42 1.62
N ILE A 9 -85.15 42.42 0.95
CA ILE A 9 -86.02 41.29 1.40
C ILE A 9 -86.41 40.30 0.24
N VAL A 10 -86.22 38.99 0.51
CA VAL A 10 -87.06 37.78 0.23
C VAL A 10 -87.67 37.42 -1.16
N ARG A 11 -87.07 36.35 -1.75
CA ARG A 11 -87.61 35.06 -2.30
C ARG A 11 -88.97 34.97 -3.03
N HIS A 12 -89.01 34.12 -4.07
CA HIS A 12 -89.82 32.88 -4.06
C HIS A 12 -89.19 31.74 -4.89
N SER A 13 -89.60 30.50 -4.63
CA SER A 13 -88.97 29.24 -5.07
C SER A 13 -89.77 28.54 -6.18
N ALA A 14 -89.12 27.74 -7.05
CA ALA A 14 -89.42 26.31 -7.24
C ALA A 14 -88.71 25.65 -8.45
N HIS A 15 -88.13 24.48 -8.19
CA HIS A 15 -87.94 23.28 -9.04
C HIS A 15 -88.14 23.33 -10.57
N LEU A 16 -87.21 22.69 -11.28
CA LEU A 16 -87.44 21.41 -11.99
C LEU A 16 -86.10 20.70 -12.33
N ARG A 17 -86.05 19.36 -12.22
CA ARG A 17 -84.94 18.52 -12.73
C ARG A 17 -85.20 18.14 -14.19
N PRO A 18 -84.16 17.86 -15.00
CA PRO A 18 -83.75 16.46 -15.25
C PRO A 18 -82.21 16.32 -15.34
N TRP A 19 -81.54 15.43 -14.60
CA TRP A 19 -81.37 14.00 -14.89
C TRP A 19 -81.40 13.57 -16.37
N ARG A 20 -80.22 13.56 -17.01
CA ARG A 20 -79.68 12.58 -17.98
C ARG A 20 -78.49 13.20 -18.73
N ARG A 21 -77.27 12.72 -18.47
CA ARG A 21 -76.12 12.92 -19.37
C ARG A 21 -75.84 11.60 -20.09
N PRO A 22 -75.57 11.62 -21.41
CA PRO A 22 -75.54 10.40 -22.22
C PRO A 22 -74.25 9.59 -22.04
N LEU A 23 -74.32 8.30 -22.38
CA LEU A 23 -73.16 7.48 -22.72
C LEU A 23 -72.31 8.20 -23.79
N ALA A 24 -70.98 8.19 -23.62
CA ALA A 24 -69.99 7.92 -24.68
C ALA A 24 -68.57 8.39 -24.29
N ARG A 25 -67.90 7.71 -23.35
CA ARG A 25 -66.42 7.58 -23.34
C ARG A 25 -66.05 6.17 -22.89
N LEU A 26 -65.74 5.33 -23.87
CA LEU A 26 -65.34 3.95 -23.70
C LEU A 26 -63.88 3.87 -23.22
N ILE A 27 -63.68 3.12 -22.13
CA ILE A 27 -62.69 2.03 -22.01
C ILE A 27 -61.33 2.28 -22.72
N ALA A 28 -60.36 2.79 -21.97
CA ALA A 28 -58.93 2.76 -22.33
C ALA A 28 -58.02 2.74 -21.07
N ALA A 29 -58.42 2.01 -20.02
CA ALA A 29 -57.71 1.99 -18.73
C ALA A 29 -57.87 0.65 -17.98
N ALA A 30 -57.48 -0.48 -18.60
CA ALA A 30 -57.61 -1.82 -17.99
C ALA A 30 -56.61 -2.89 -18.48
N VAL A 31 -55.47 -2.54 -19.10
CA VAL A 31 -54.46 -3.51 -19.60
C VAL A 31 -53.02 -3.08 -19.27
N ALA A 32 -52.80 -2.53 -18.07
CA ALA A 32 -51.49 -1.99 -17.64
C ALA A 32 -50.95 -2.59 -16.32
N CYS A 33 -51.57 -3.66 -15.79
CA CYS A 33 -51.25 -4.22 -14.47
C CYS A 33 -50.96 -5.73 -14.48
N ALA A 34 -50.37 -6.28 -15.54
CA ALA A 34 -50.13 -7.73 -15.67
C ALA A 34 -48.79 -8.11 -16.34
N PHE A 35 -47.70 -7.37 -16.08
CA PHE A 35 -46.33 -7.81 -16.38
C PHE A 35 -45.34 -7.35 -15.31
N VAL A 36 -45.52 -7.84 -14.08
CA VAL A 36 -44.43 -7.90 -13.09
C VAL A 36 -43.83 -9.31 -13.19
N GLY A 37 -43.03 -9.51 -14.24
CA GLY A 37 -42.31 -10.76 -14.51
C GLY A 37 -40.90 -10.71 -13.94
N SER A 38 -40.54 -11.76 -13.19
CA SER A 38 -39.28 -11.94 -12.48
C SER A 38 -38.02 -11.60 -13.29
N ALA A 39 -37.26 -10.59 -12.84
CA ALA A 39 -35.86 -10.38 -13.23
C ALA A 39 -34.94 -10.93 -12.14
N ALA A 40 -34.66 -12.24 -12.20
CA ALA A 40 -33.64 -12.86 -11.36
C ALA A 40 -32.24 -12.57 -11.92
N ALA A 41 -31.27 -12.53 -11.01
CA ALA A 41 -29.83 -12.31 -11.21
C ALA A 41 -29.28 -12.52 -12.64
N CYS A 42 -28.88 -11.42 -13.28
CA CYS A 42 -27.87 -11.40 -14.33
C CYS A 42 -26.76 -10.44 -13.89
N SER A 43 -25.78 -10.97 -13.15
CA SER A 43 -24.52 -10.26 -12.88
C SER A 43 -23.70 -10.22 -14.18
N THR A 44 -23.89 -9.19 -14.98
CA THR A 44 -23.01 -8.91 -16.13
C THR A 44 -21.60 -8.71 -15.62
N PRO A 45 -20.57 -9.43 -16.13
CA PRO A 45 -19.19 -9.06 -15.86
C PRO A 45 -18.98 -7.65 -16.43
N ARG A 46 -18.56 -6.70 -15.57
CA ARG A 46 -18.19 -5.36 -15.99
C ARG A 46 -16.88 -5.47 -16.78
N VAL A 47 -16.99 -5.61 -18.10
CA VAL A 47 -15.88 -5.31 -19.00
C VAL A 47 -15.65 -3.80 -18.88
N GLU A 48 -14.46 -3.41 -18.44
CA GLU A 48 -14.10 -2.00 -18.29
C GLU A 48 -14.34 -1.26 -19.61
N GLY A 49 -15.03 -0.12 -19.53
CA GLY A 49 -15.15 0.74 -20.69
C GLY A 49 -13.77 1.25 -21.07
N ARG A 50 -13.43 1.21 -22.35
CA ARG A 50 -12.12 1.66 -22.87
C ARG A 50 -11.64 3.00 -22.29
N ALA A 51 -12.56 3.94 -22.04
CA ALA A 51 -12.28 5.26 -21.44
C ALA A 51 -11.94 5.24 -19.94
N GLU A 52 -12.31 4.20 -19.19
CA GLU A 52 -11.91 4.02 -17.78
C GLU A 52 -10.48 3.45 -17.70
N GLY A 53 -10.14 2.51 -18.59
CA GLY A 53 -8.76 2.03 -18.77
C GLY A 53 -7.81 3.11 -19.33
N GLU A 54 -8.24 3.90 -20.32
CA GLU A 54 -7.44 5.01 -20.86
C GLU A 54 -7.16 6.10 -19.80
N ARG A 55 -8.03 6.28 -18.79
CA ARG A 55 -7.81 7.23 -17.69
C ARG A 55 -6.90 6.72 -16.56
N SER A 56 -6.91 5.43 -16.25
CA SER A 56 -6.03 4.89 -15.21
C SER A 56 -4.58 4.81 -15.71
N VAL A 57 -4.38 4.52 -17.00
CA VAL A 57 -3.08 4.62 -17.68
C VAL A 57 -2.53 6.05 -17.61
N ASP A 58 -3.34 7.08 -17.92
CA ASP A 58 -2.94 8.50 -17.87
C ASP A 58 -2.41 8.93 -16.48
N VAL A 59 -3.09 8.54 -15.40
CA VAL A 59 -2.63 8.82 -14.02
C VAL A 59 -1.32 8.11 -13.70
N CYS A 60 -1.19 6.82 -14.06
CA CYS A 60 0.00 6.05 -13.73
C CYS A 60 1.24 6.44 -14.54
N GLU A 61 1.09 6.75 -15.82
CA GLU A 61 2.18 7.30 -16.63
C GLU A 61 2.61 8.69 -16.13
N THR A 62 1.66 9.52 -15.67
CA THR A 62 1.96 10.83 -15.06
C THR A 62 2.78 10.67 -13.78
N LEU A 63 2.34 9.84 -12.82
CA LEU A 63 3.05 9.62 -11.55
C LEU A 63 4.44 8.99 -11.79
N LEU A 64 4.55 8.05 -12.73
CA LEU A 64 5.82 7.44 -13.12
C LEU A 64 6.79 8.47 -13.71
N GLY A 65 6.29 9.36 -14.57
CA GLY A 65 7.06 10.48 -15.13
C GLY A 65 7.57 11.42 -14.03
N GLU A 66 6.70 11.88 -13.13
CA GLU A 66 7.08 12.76 -12.03
C GLU A 66 8.15 12.14 -11.11
N ALA A 67 7.99 10.85 -10.76
CA ALA A 67 8.94 10.13 -9.91
C ALA A 67 10.30 9.90 -10.60
N THR A 68 10.28 9.60 -11.90
CA THR A 68 11.48 9.44 -12.74
C THR A 68 12.22 10.77 -12.90
N ASP A 69 11.51 11.87 -13.13
CA ASP A 69 12.08 13.21 -13.24
C ASP A 69 12.71 13.66 -11.91
N ALA A 70 12.04 13.41 -10.77
CA ALA A 70 12.60 13.68 -9.44
C ALA A 70 13.90 12.91 -9.18
N SER A 71 13.90 11.61 -9.51
CA SER A 71 15.08 10.74 -9.40
C SER A 71 16.22 11.22 -10.29
N THR A 72 15.90 11.67 -11.51
CA THR A 72 16.86 12.20 -12.48
C THR A 72 17.51 13.51 -11.99
N ARG A 73 16.71 14.43 -11.40
CA ARG A 73 17.23 15.64 -10.72
C ARG A 73 18.16 15.29 -9.55
N GLY A 74 17.82 14.26 -8.77
CA GLY A 74 18.70 13.76 -7.70
C GLY A 74 20.00 13.15 -8.22
N ALA A 75 19.95 12.45 -9.34
CA ALA A 75 21.10 11.84 -10.00
C ALA A 75 22.00 12.82 -10.79
N GLU A 76 21.56 14.06 -11.03
CA GLU A 76 22.21 15.02 -11.93
C GLU A 76 23.71 15.27 -11.59
N PRO A 77 24.65 14.90 -12.48
CA PRO A 77 26.07 15.12 -12.25
C PRO A 77 26.42 16.61 -12.19
N GLY A 78 27.09 17.02 -11.11
CA GLY A 78 27.52 18.42 -10.92
C GLY A 78 26.46 19.34 -10.32
N ALA A 79 25.21 18.91 -10.18
CA ALA A 79 24.20 19.69 -9.47
C ALA A 79 24.56 19.87 -7.97
N PRO A 80 24.19 21.01 -7.33
CA PRO A 80 24.49 21.26 -5.92
C PRO A 80 23.93 20.16 -5.02
N LYS A 81 24.72 19.69 -4.04
CA LYS A 81 24.32 18.60 -3.13
C LYS A 81 22.96 18.82 -2.45
N ILE A 82 22.68 20.05 -2.03
CA ILE A 82 21.39 20.41 -1.40
C ILE A 82 20.21 20.28 -2.37
N ALA A 83 20.38 20.64 -3.64
CA ALA A 83 19.34 20.48 -4.66
C ALA A 83 19.11 18.99 -4.99
N ARG A 84 20.19 18.20 -5.04
CA ARG A 84 20.13 16.74 -5.23
C ARG A 84 19.47 16.03 -4.04
N TYR A 85 19.75 16.48 -2.82
CA TYR A 85 19.10 16.00 -1.59
C TYR A 85 17.59 16.24 -1.66
N MET A 86 17.15 17.48 -1.89
CA MET A 86 15.73 17.83 -2.02
C MET A 86 15.03 17.07 -3.16
N ALA A 87 15.74 16.80 -4.26
CA ALA A 87 15.19 16.03 -5.38
C ALA A 87 15.02 14.54 -5.05
N PHE A 88 15.90 13.93 -4.26
CA PHE A 88 15.70 12.56 -3.77
C PHE A 88 14.64 12.47 -2.67
N GLU A 89 14.49 13.51 -1.84
CA GLU A 89 13.40 13.65 -0.87
C GLU A 89 12.03 13.77 -1.56
N ASP A 90 11.91 14.56 -2.64
CA ASP A 90 10.72 14.55 -3.51
C ASP A 90 10.51 13.17 -4.15
N ALA A 91 11.57 12.55 -4.70
CA ALA A 91 11.49 11.25 -5.35
C ALA A 91 11.00 10.13 -4.41
N SER A 92 11.41 10.10 -3.14
CA SER A 92 10.95 9.06 -2.21
C SER A 92 9.44 9.09 -1.99
N HIS A 93 8.85 10.29 -1.94
CA HIS A 93 7.40 10.48 -1.85
C HIS A 93 6.70 10.12 -3.18
N ARG A 94 7.22 10.59 -4.32
CA ARG A 94 6.62 10.31 -5.65
C ARG A 94 6.60 8.82 -5.97
N TRP A 95 7.64 8.07 -5.59
CA TRP A 95 7.67 6.62 -5.78
C TRP A 95 6.73 5.87 -4.83
N LEU A 96 6.50 6.37 -3.61
CA LEU A 96 5.45 5.85 -2.72
C LEU A 96 4.05 6.10 -3.32
N ASP A 97 3.82 7.26 -3.93
CA ASP A 97 2.61 7.55 -4.70
C ASP A 97 2.41 6.56 -5.87
N VAL A 98 3.47 6.28 -6.64
CA VAL A 98 3.44 5.22 -7.67
C VAL A 98 3.05 3.87 -7.06
N ALA A 99 3.63 3.48 -5.92
CA ALA A 99 3.33 2.20 -5.29
C ALA A 99 1.85 2.05 -4.91
N ILE A 100 1.26 3.08 -4.29
CA ILE A 100 -0.12 3.01 -3.74
C ILE A 100 -1.21 3.35 -4.76
N GLN A 101 -0.87 4.05 -5.85
CA GLN A 101 -1.83 4.45 -6.89
C GLN A 101 -1.76 3.56 -8.14
N CYS A 102 -0.66 2.86 -8.37
CA CYS A 102 -0.43 1.99 -9.54
C CYS A 102 -0.09 0.56 -9.09
N PRO A 103 -1.10 -0.30 -8.86
CA PRO A 103 -0.90 -1.63 -8.25
C PRO A 103 0.10 -2.53 -9.00
N ALA A 104 0.09 -2.49 -10.34
CA ALA A 104 1.05 -3.21 -11.20
C ALA A 104 2.49 -2.62 -11.18
N ARG A 105 2.74 -1.65 -10.30
CA ARG A 105 4.01 -0.98 -10.04
C ARG A 105 4.30 -0.90 -8.53
N PHE A 106 3.56 -1.62 -7.67
CA PHE A 106 3.76 -1.60 -6.21
C PHE A 106 5.21 -1.91 -5.82
N ALA A 107 5.77 -3.00 -6.35
CA ALA A 107 7.16 -3.41 -6.08
C ALA A 107 8.19 -2.40 -6.62
N GLU A 108 7.98 -1.86 -7.82
CA GLU A 108 8.85 -0.83 -8.39
C GLU A 108 8.83 0.44 -7.53
N GLY A 109 7.64 0.99 -7.25
CA GLY A 109 7.50 2.19 -6.42
C GLY A 109 8.05 2.03 -5.01
N THR A 110 7.86 0.86 -4.39
CA THR A 110 8.40 0.56 -3.05
C THR A 110 9.94 0.55 -3.05
N LEU A 111 10.56 -0.20 -3.97
CA LEU A 111 12.03 -0.28 -4.05
C LEU A 111 12.67 1.01 -4.53
N ARG A 112 12.03 1.73 -5.47
CA ARG A 112 12.47 3.05 -5.95
C ARG A 112 12.36 4.12 -4.86
N SER A 113 11.32 4.05 -4.02
CA SER A 113 11.21 4.91 -2.84
C SER A 113 12.39 4.68 -1.91
N ALA A 114 12.63 3.43 -1.49
CA ALA A 114 13.78 3.08 -0.63
C ALA A 114 15.14 3.47 -1.26
N GLN A 115 15.30 3.31 -2.58
CA GLN A 115 16.50 3.72 -3.33
C GLN A 115 16.71 5.24 -3.22
N ALA A 116 15.65 6.04 -3.39
CA ALA A 116 15.69 7.50 -3.23
C ALA A 116 15.95 7.91 -1.77
N GLN A 117 15.32 7.24 -0.79
CA GLN A 117 15.56 7.49 0.63
C GLN A 117 17.03 7.26 1.02
N ALA A 118 17.65 6.17 0.57
CA ALA A 118 19.07 5.89 0.84
C ALA A 118 20.00 6.92 0.17
N ALA A 119 19.64 7.43 -1.01
CA ALA A 119 20.38 8.50 -1.68
C ALA A 119 20.24 9.85 -0.96
N ALA A 120 19.04 10.18 -0.46
CA ALA A 120 18.78 11.35 0.37
C ALA A 120 19.57 11.28 1.69
N TYR A 121 19.47 10.18 2.44
CA TYR A 121 20.24 9.91 3.66
C TYR A 121 21.75 10.10 3.44
N THR A 122 22.30 9.51 2.37
CA THR A 122 23.72 9.64 2.03
C THR A 122 24.10 11.10 1.77
N LEU A 123 23.27 11.87 1.06
CA LEU A 123 23.54 13.28 0.82
C LEU A 123 23.43 14.12 2.08
N ALA A 124 22.41 13.87 2.92
CA ALA A 124 22.13 14.55 4.18
C ALA A 124 23.35 14.56 5.10
N GLY A 125 23.95 13.37 5.32
CA GLY A 125 25.19 13.23 6.09
C GLY A 125 26.38 14.00 5.50
N THR A 126 26.42 14.26 4.18
CA THR A 126 27.49 15.06 3.55
C THR A 126 27.22 16.57 3.49
N ILE A 127 26.02 17.03 3.86
CA ILE A 127 25.66 18.45 3.98
C ILE A 127 25.39 18.88 5.43
N GLY A 128 25.34 17.93 6.37
CA GLY A 128 25.16 18.19 7.80
C GLY A 128 23.72 18.51 8.18
N VAL A 129 22.75 17.83 7.56
CA VAL A 129 21.33 17.89 7.97
C VAL A 129 20.87 16.49 8.39
N ASP A 130 19.90 16.44 9.30
CA ASP A 130 19.21 15.22 9.67
C ASP A 130 18.26 14.77 8.55
N TYR A 131 18.03 13.46 8.42
CA TYR A 131 17.12 12.88 7.45
C TYR A 131 16.15 11.93 8.14
N GLU A 132 14.85 12.17 7.97
CA GLU A 132 13.80 11.27 8.46
C GLU A 132 13.31 10.38 7.30
N PRO A 133 13.49 9.04 7.38
CA PRO A 133 13.06 8.12 6.35
C PRO A 133 11.54 7.90 6.34
N LEU A 134 10.99 7.60 5.16
CA LEU A 134 9.58 7.21 4.95
C LEU A 134 9.41 5.72 5.22
N THR A 135 9.59 5.34 6.49
CA THR A 135 9.67 3.96 6.95
C THR A 135 8.78 3.73 8.16
N VAL A 136 8.24 2.52 8.29
CA VAL A 136 7.55 2.05 9.49
C VAL A 136 8.06 0.68 9.89
N THR A 137 8.14 0.39 11.18
CA THR A 137 8.46 -0.97 11.68
C THR A 137 7.22 -1.69 12.21
N ARG A 138 6.07 -1.00 12.29
CA ARG A 138 4.83 -1.51 12.90
C ARG A 138 3.60 -1.16 12.06
N LEU A 139 2.60 -2.04 12.10
CA LEU A 139 1.31 -1.96 11.40
C LEU A 139 0.16 -2.03 12.42
N ASP A 140 0.37 -1.45 13.62
CA ASP A 140 -0.56 -1.53 14.75
C ASP A 140 -1.91 -0.86 14.42
N ASP A 141 -1.89 0.23 13.65
CA ASP A 141 -3.08 1.00 13.21
C ASP A 141 -3.77 0.44 11.95
N VAL A 142 -3.25 -0.65 11.36
CA VAL A 142 -3.80 -1.24 10.12
C VAL A 142 -4.72 -2.41 10.44
N ASP A 143 -6.04 -2.19 10.43
CA ASP A 143 -7.04 -3.25 10.72
C ASP A 143 -7.19 -4.31 9.62
N ALA A 144 -6.90 -3.96 8.36
CA ALA A 144 -7.01 -4.87 7.23
C ALA A 144 -6.18 -4.41 6.02
N LEU A 145 -5.46 -5.33 5.39
CA LEU A 145 -4.65 -5.08 4.18
C LEU A 145 -5.30 -5.55 2.88
N GLY A 146 -6.34 -6.39 2.92
CA GLY A 146 -7.09 -6.83 1.73
C GLY A 146 -6.36 -7.73 0.72
N ILE A 147 -5.04 -7.94 0.86
CA ILE A 147 -4.23 -8.81 -0.02
C ILE A 147 -4.46 -10.32 0.17
N GLY A 148 -5.35 -10.70 1.09
CA GLY A 148 -5.71 -12.10 1.36
C GLY A 148 -4.78 -12.80 2.35
N GLY A 149 -5.35 -13.76 3.09
CA GLY A 149 -4.68 -14.43 4.20
C GLY A 149 -3.42 -15.20 3.81
N ASP A 150 -3.43 -15.90 2.66
CA ASP A 150 -2.26 -16.67 2.19
C ASP A 150 -1.09 -15.78 1.76
N ALA A 151 -1.33 -14.52 1.37
CA ALA A 151 -0.26 -13.55 1.13
C ALA A 151 0.29 -13.06 2.48
N LEU A 152 -0.60 -12.64 3.39
CA LEU A 152 -0.22 -12.18 4.73
C LEU A 152 0.57 -13.23 5.54
N ALA A 153 0.23 -14.51 5.42
CA ALA A 153 0.97 -15.60 6.04
C ALA A 153 2.36 -15.85 5.41
N LYS A 154 2.61 -15.42 4.17
CA LYS A 154 3.94 -15.43 3.55
C LYS A 154 4.76 -14.21 3.95
N LEU A 155 4.18 -13.01 4.02
CA LEU A 155 4.86 -11.83 4.58
C LEU A 155 5.28 -12.12 6.03
N ALA A 156 4.36 -12.66 6.84
CA ALA A 156 4.65 -13.10 8.20
C ALA A 156 5.79 -14.14 8.31
N LEU A 157 6.01 -14.95 7.28
CA LEU A 157 7.13 -15.91 7.20
C LEU A 157 8.44 -15.24 6.81
N ALA A 158 8.43 -14.21 5.95
CA ALA A 158 9.62 -13.41 5.62
C ALA A 158 10.14 -12.73 6.89
N GLU A 159 9.24 -12.02 7.58
CA GLU A 159 9.49 -11.33 8.85
C GLU A 159 10.00 -12.28 9.95
N ASP A 160 9.35 -13.42 10.17
CA ASP A 160 9.78 -14.41 11.19
C ASP A 160 11.17 -14.99 10.90
N ARG A 161 11.55 -15.12 9.61
CA ARG A 161 12.91 -15.54 9.21
C ARG A 161 13.93 -14.44 9.48
N ALA A 162 13.64 -13.20 9.08
CA ALA A 162 14.52 -12.06 9.28
C ALA A 162 14.76 -11.82 10.78
N GLY A 163 13.69 -11.75 11.58
CA GLY A 163 13.77 -11.57 13.03
C GLY A 163 14.56 -12.66 13.75
N PHE A 164 14.40 -13.94 13.36
CA PHE A 164 15.23 -15.03 13.89
C PHE A 164 16.70 -14.89 13.47
N ALA A 165 16.96 -14.58 12.20
CA ALA A 165 18.32 -14.51 11.67
C ALA A 165 19.11 -13.34 12.26
N THR A 166 18.46 -12.18 12.41
CA THR A 166 19.02 -10.98 13.05
C THR A 166 19.33 -11.21 14.53
N GLU A 167 18.49 -11.94 15.28
CA GLU A 167 18.79 -12.36 16.67
C GLU A 167 20.03 -13.26 16.75
N VAL A 168 20.15 -14.25 15.85
CA VAL A 168 21.32 -15.14 15.79
C VAL A 168 22.61 -14.36 15.46
N ILE A 169 22.53 -13.35 14.60
CA ILE A 169 23.67 -12.46 14.30
C ILE A 169 23.99 -11.59 15.52
N ALA A 170 22.99 -10.99 16.18
CA ALA A 170 23.20 -10.18 17.38
C ALA A 170 23.95 -10.94 18.47
N GLY A 171 23.54 -12.18 18.77
CA GLY A 171 24.24 -13.05 19.72
C GLY A 171 25.70 -13.32 19.31
N ARG A 172 25.97 -13.51 18.02
CA ARG A 172 27.33 -13.74 17.51
C ARG A 172 28.27 -12.54 17.61
N PHE A 173 27.74 -11.33 17.46
CA PHE A 173 28.53 -10.11 17.69
C PHE A 173 28.75 -9.89 19.19
N ALA A 174 27.74 -10.13 20.03
CA ALA A 174 27.89 -10.08 21.49
C ALA A 174 28.91 -11.10 22.04
N ASP A 175 28.99 -12.30 21.45
CA ASP A 175 29.99 -13.33 21.76
C ASP A 175 31.39 -13.03 21.18
N GLY A 176 31.57 -11.97 20.39
CA GLY A 176 32.84 -11.60 19.75
C GLY A 176 33.33 -12.59 18.68
N VAL A 177 32.45 -13.45 18.16
CA VAL A 177 32.78 -14.46 17.12
C VAL A 177 32.46 -13.99 15.70
N ALA A 178 31.97 -12.76 15.54
CA ALA A 178 31.78 -12.09 14.27
C ALA A 178 32.35 -10.66 14.36
N ASP A 179 32.91 -10.16 13.25
CA ASP A 179 33.56 -8.86 13.18
C ASP A 179 33.24 -8.21 11.82
N ASP A 180 32.51 -7.09 11.88
CA ASP A 180 32.24 -6.13 10.81
C ASP A 180 31.89 -4.80 11.49
N ALA A 181 32.51 -3.70 11.05
CA ALA A 181 32.39 -2.41 11.73
C ALA A 181 30.97 -1.82 11.70
N ARG A 182 30.12 -2.19 10.73
CA ARG A 182 28.75 -1.66 10.63
C ARG A 182 27.79 -2.46 11.52
N THR A 183 27.86 -3.78 11.45
CA THR A 183 27.01 -4.65 12.29
C THR A 183 27.46 -4.65 13.76
N ALA A 184 28.75 -4.46 14.06
CA ALA A 184 29.24 -4.33 15.43
C ALA A 184 28.62 -3.11 16.14
N ALA A 185 28.56 -1.94 15.48
CA ALA A 185 27.90 -0.76 16.03
C ALA A 185 26.42 -1.03 16.36
N LEU A 186 25.68 -1.68 15.43
CA LEU A 186 24.29 -2.07 15.68
C LEU A 186 24.13 -3.10 16.82
N ALA A 187 25.15 -3.92 17.08
CA ALA A 187 25.13 -4.89 18.17
C ALA A 187 25.38 -4.21 19.53
N GLU A 188 26.36 -3.30 19.59
CA GLU A 188 26.73 -2.54 20.78
C GLU A 188 25.60 -1.61 21.24
N ASP A 189 24.94 -0.92 20.30
CA ASP A 189 23.78 -0.04 20.58
C ASP A 189 22.48 -0.82 20.85
N GLY A 190 22.50 -2.15 20.76
CA GLY A 190 21.32 -3.02 20.92
C GLY A 190 20.32 -2.98 19.76
N ALA A 191 20.62 -2.22 18.70
CA ALA A 191 19.76 -2.05 17.53
C ALA A 191 19.42 -3.37 16.82
N LEU A 192 20.35 -4.34 16.72
CA LEU A 192 20.03 -5.66 16.14
C LEU A 192 18.96 -6.42 16.94
N LEU A 193 18.94 -6.30 18.27
CA LEU A 193 17.90 -6.93 19.09
C LEU A 193 16.56 -6.21 18.94
N ALA A 194 16.57 -4.88 18.80
CA ALA A 194 15.37 -4.10 18.47
C ALA A 194 14.79 -4.51 17.10
N MET A 195 15.62 -4.56 16.05
CA MET A 195 15.23 -5.07 14.72
C MET A 195 14.65 -6.48 14.79
N SER A 196 15.31 -7.41 15.50
CA SER A 196 14.78 -8.77 15.73
C SER A 196 13.38 -8.77 16.35
N ASN A 197 13.14 -7.88 17.32
CA ASN A 197 11.86 -7.79 18.01
C ASN A 197 10.78 -7.19 17.10
N ASP A 198 11.10 -6.12 16.37
CA ASP A 198 10.18 -5.50 15.43
C ASP A 198 9.74 -6.48 14.33
N HIS A 199 10.66 -7.24 13.74
CA HIS A 199 10.33 -8.34 12.82
C HIS A 199 9.39 -9.40 13.44
N LYS A 200 9.66 -9.86 14.68
CA LYS A 200 8.85 -10.90 15.36
C LYS A 200 7.45 -10.42 15.72
N GLU A 201 7.36 -9.16 16.11
CA GLU A 201 6.10 -8.45 16.35
C GLU A 201 5.34 -8.27 15.04
N MET A 202 6.01 -7.87 13.96
CA MET A 202 5.42 -7.70 12.65
C MET A 202 4.91 -9.03 12.06
N ALA A 203 5.71 -10.08 12.12
CA ALA A 203 5.31 -11.44 11.79
C ALA A 203 4.03 -11.86 12.54
N SER A 204 3.90 -11.46 13.80
CA SER A 204 2.72 -11.75 14.62
C SER A 204 1.51 -10.86 14.24
N ARG A 205 1.74 -9.58 13.89
CA ARG A 205 0.70 -8.67 13.40
C ARG A 205 0.16 -9.11 12.03
N LEU A 206 1.02 -9.42 11.07
CA LEU A 206 0.65 -9.95 9.76
C LEU A 206 -0.11 -11.28 9.88
N MET A 207 0.34 -12.18 10.76
CA MET A 207 -0.37 -13.43 11.01
C MET A 207 -1.75 -13.20 11.65
N HIS A 208 -1.90 -12.22 12.53
CA HIS A 208 -3.21 -11.79 13.05
C HIS A 208 -4.12 -11.24 11.94
N LEU A 209 -3.59 -10.39 11.06
CA LEU A 209 -4.33 -9.82 9.92
C LEU A 209 -4.71 -10.85 8.84
N SER A 210 -4.06 -12.01 8.82
CA SER A 210 -4.31 -13.08 7.84
C SER A 210 -5.65 -13.83 8.00
N ASP A 211 -6.42 -13.53 9.07
CA ASP A 211 -7.77 -14.03 9.34
C ASP A 211 -7.94 -15.56 9.18
N GLY A 212 -7.17 -16.32 9.95
CA GLY A 212 -7.28 -17.78 10.01
C GLY A 212 -6.59 -18.53 8.86
N ALA A 213 -5.77 -17.85 8.05
CA ALA A 213 -4.84 -18.51 7.14
C ALA A 213 -3.91 -19.48 7.88
N LYS A 214 -3.28 -20.40 7.14
CA LYS A 214 -2.33 -21.33 7.71
C LYS A 214 -1.05 -20.59 8.12
N ASP A 215 -0.73 -20.60 9.42
CA ASP A 215 0.56 -20.08 9.89
C ASP A 215 1.72 -20.87 9.25
N LEU A 216 2.60 -20.15 8.55
CA LEU A 216 3.75 -20.71 7.82
C LEU A 216 5.07 -20.53 8.58
N ARG A 217 5.07 -19.71 9.66
CA ARG A 217 6.22 -19.39 10.51
C ARG A 217 6.77 -20.62 11.20
N ARG A 218 8.01 -20.55 11.70
CA ARG A 218 8.71 -21.72 12.25
C ARG A 218 9.35 -21.42 13.58
N LYS A 219 9.15 -22.35 14.52
CA LYS A 219 9.83 -22.33 15.83
C LYS A 219 11.35 -22.49 15.74
N VAL A 220 11.87 -23.00 14.62
CA VAL A 220 13.31 -23.29 14.43
C VAL A 220 13.66 -23.10 12.94
N TYR A 221 14.75 -22.36 12.69
CA TYR A 221 15.37 -22.20 11.38
C TYR A 221 16.80 -22.76 11.36
N ALA A 222 17.34 -22.95 10.16
CA ALA A 222 18.70 -23.45 9.95
C ALA A 222 19.73 -22.33 10.17
N THR A 223 20.61 -22.49 11.16
CA THR A 223 21.63 -21.48 11.54
C THR A 223 23.00 -21.70 10.88
N GLN A 224 23.18 -22.76 10.11
CA GLN A 224 24.50 -23.17 9.57
C GLN A 224 25.08 -22.14 8.58
N ALA A 225 24.23 -21.46 7.80
CA ALA A 225 24.66 -20.38 6.93
C ALA A 225 25.06 -19.14 7.75
N LEU A 226 24.17 -18.69 8.65
CA LEU A 226 24.37 -17.52 9.51
C LEU A 226 25.62 -17.63 10.39
N THR A 227 25.92 -18.82 10.90
CA THR A 227 27.11 -19.09 11.74
C THR A 227 28.41 -19.26 10.95
N LYS A 228 28.34 -19.40 9.62
CA LYS A 228 29.51 -19.43 8.73
C LYS A 228 29.77 -18.06 8.09
N HIS A 229 28.71 -17.27 7.88
CA HIS A 229 28.69 -16.03 7.12
C HIS A 229 27.99 -14.94 7.94
N SER A 230 28.58 -14.58 9.08
CA SER A 230 27.94 -13.69 10.07
C SER A 230 28.20 -12.20 9.86
N ALA A 231 29.29 -11.87 9.15
CA ALA A 231 29.71 -10.53 8.81
C ALA A 231 29.40 -10.22 7.34
N ASP A 232 29.94 -11.05 6.43
CA ASP A 232 29.66 -10.99 4.99
C ASP A 232 29.08 -12.31 4.45
N VAL A 233 28.17 -12.18 3.48
CA VAL A 233 27.59 -13.29 2.74
C VAL A 233 27.50 -12.93 1.24
N VAL A 234 27.44 -13.95 0.40
CA VAL A 234 27.06 -13.78 -1.02
C VAL A 234 25.56 -13.95 -1.11
N ASP A 235 24.87 -12.89 -1.54
CA ASP A 235 23.45 -12.91 -1.88
C ASP A 235 23.21 -13.94 -3.00
N PRO A 236 22.35 -14.96 -2.79
CA PRO A 236 22.09 -16.00 -3.78
C PRO A 236 21.27 -15.51 -4.98
N ALA A 237 20.51 -14.42 -4.87
CA ALA A 237 19.72 -13.85 -5.95
C ALA A 237 20.57 -13.04 -6.94
N THR A 238 21.52 -12.25 -6.44
CA THR A 238 22.35 -11.35 -7.28
C THR A 238 23.80 -11.80 -7.47
N GLY A 239 24.29 -12.72 -6.66
CA GLY A 239 25.71 -13.11 -6.60
C GLY A 239 26.63 -12.05 -5.99
N LEU A 240 26.07 -10.94 -5.47
CA LEU A 240 26.84 -9.86 -4.86
C LEU A 240 27.25 -10.24 -3.44
N ARG A 241 28.48 -9.86 -3.03
CA ARG A 241 28.91 -9.97 -1.63
C ARG A 241 28.55 -8.69 -0.89
N ALA A 242 27.82 -8.83 0.21
CA ALA A 242 27.40 -7.71 1.05
C ALA A 242 27.40 -8.13 2.54
N ASN A 243 27.17 -7.15 3.41
CA ASN A 243 26.97 -7.36 4.83
C ASN A 243 25.79 -8.34 5.08
N THR A 244 25.93 -9.29 6.00
CA THR A 244 24.92 -10.35 6.17
C THR A 244 23.56 -9.81 6.61
N VAL A 245 23.51 -8.83 7.53
CA VAL A 245 22.23 -8.22 7.94
C VAL A 245 21.60 -7.49 6.75
N ALA A 246 22.41 -6.77 5.96
CA ALA A 246 21.92 -6.10 4.75
C ALA A 246 21.32 -7.07 3.71
N VAL A 247 21.86 -8.29 3.59
CA VAL A 247 21.29 -9.35 2.73
C VAL A 247 19.98 -9.90 3.32
N LEU A 248 19.90 -10.08 4.64
CA LEU A 248 18.65 -10.53 5.29
C LEU A 248 17.50 -9.54 5.07
N GLU A 249 17.75 -8.24 5.20
CA GLU A 249 16.73 -7.22 5.00
C GLU A 249 16.25 -7.16 3.53
N ILE A 250 17.16 -7.13 2.54
CA ILE A 250 16.73 -7.08 1.14
C ILE A 250 16.03 -8.37 0.70
N ASP A 251 16.41 -9.53 1.25
CA ASP A 251 15.72 -10.80 1.01
C ASP A 251 14.35 -10.84 1.69
N CYS A 252 14.16 -10.20 2.85
CA CYS A 252 12.85 -9.99 3.46
C CYS A 252 11.95 -9.17 2.51
N ALA A 253 12.43 -8.00 2.08
CA ALA A 253 11.71 -7.14 1.13
C ALA A 253 11.33 -7.89 -0.17
N ARG A 254 12.23 -8.73 -0.69
CA ARG A 254 11.97 -9.57 -1.89
C ARG A 254 10.92 -10.64 -1.66
N ASP A 255 10.99 -11.38 -0.55
CA ASP A 255 10.00 -12.42 -0.20
C ASP A 255 8.61 -11.78 0.00
N GLU A 256 8.53 -10.61 0.64
CA GLU A 256 7.28 -9.86 0.85
C GLU A 256 6.70 -9.31 -0.45
N LEU A 257 7.51 -8.68 -1.31
CA LEU A 257 7.07 -8.20 -2.62
C LEU A 257 6.62 -9.33 -3.53
N THR A 258 7.30 -10.49 -3.50
CA THR A 258 6.88 -11.70 -4.22
C THR A 258 5.54 -12.23 -3.70
N ALA A 259 5.33 -12.18 -2.39
CA ALA A 259 4.06 -12.59 -1.78
C ALA A 259 2.91 -11.60 -2.04
N PHE A 260 3.22 -10.31 -2.15
CA PHE A 260 2.28 -9.26 -2.58
C PHE A 260 1.90 -9.40 -4.06
N ASP A 261 2.87 -9.62 -4.96
CA ASP A 261 2.61 -9.81 -6.39
C ASP A 261 1.76 -11.06 -6.64
N ALA A 262 2.05 -12.15 -5.92
CA ALA A 262 1.25 -13.38 -5.92
C ALA A 262 -0.08 -13.29 -5.14
N SER A 263 -0.47 -12.11 -4.65
CA SER A 263 -1.75 -11.90 -3.95
C SER A 263 -2.93 -11.83 -4.93
N ALA A 264 -4.15 -11.99 -4.40
CA ALA A 264 -5.35 -11.71 -5.18
C ALA A 264 -5.46 -10.18 -5.37
N HIS A 265 -5.05 -9.68 -6.54
CA HIS A 265 -5.18 -8.26 -6.86
C HIS A 265 -6.61 -7.77 -6.64
N VAL A 266 -6.75 -6.79 -5.76
CA VAL A 266 -8.02 -6.15 -5.44
C VAL A 266 -8.42 -5.23 -6.59
N ASP A 267 -9.62 -5.38 -7.14
CA ASP A 267 -10.17 -4.40 -8.07
C ASP A 267 -10.57 -3.12 -7.30
N TYR A 268 -9.67 -2.13 -7.33
CA TYR A 268 -9.86 -0.81 -6.72
C TYR A 268 -10.93 0.04 -7.42
N GLY A 269 -11.25 -0.24 -8.68
CA GLY A 269 -12.21 0.50 -9.49
C GLY A 269 -13.64 0.31 -9.01
N THR A 270 -14.00 -0.91 -8.61
CA THR A 270 -15.35 -1.24 -8.10
C THR A 270 -15.57 -0.97 -6.61
N MET A 271 -14.52 -0.61 -5.85
CA MET A 271 -14.66 -0.30 -4.42
C MET A 271 -15.37 1.04 -4.12
N PRO A 272 -16.19 1.13 -3.05
CA PRO A 272 -16.67 2.40 -2.53
C PRO A 272 -15.52 3.31 -2.11
N GLU A 273 -15.67 4.63 -2.30
CA GLU A 273 -14.61 5.62 -2.09
C GLU A 273 -13.94 5.56 -0.71
N GLY A 274 -14.72 5.51 0.38
CA GLY A 274 -14.17 5.39 1.74
C GLY A 274 -13.36 4.12 1.97
N ARG A 275 -13.78 2.98 1.39
CA ARG A 275 -13.02 1.72 1.44
C ARG A 275 -11.74 1.81 0.61
N ARG A 276 -11.80 2.45 -0.56
CA ARG A 276 -10.64 2.68 -1.42
C ARG A 276 -9.59 3.56 -0.73
N MET A 277 -10.02 4.58 0.00
CA MET A 277 -9.12 5.43 0.80
C MET A 277 -8.48 4.65 1.96
N GLN A 278 -9.26 3.90 2.74
CA GLN A 278 -8.71 3.05 3.81
C GLN A 278 -7.70 2.03 3.27
N MET A 279 -8.00 1.41 2.11
CA MET A 279 -7.10 0.48 1.44
C MET A 279 -5.79 1.16 1.00
N ARG A 280 -5.85 2.37 0.43
CA ARG A 280 -4.65 3.15 0.07
C ARG A 280 -3.79 3.49 1.28
N THR A 281 -4.39 3.86 2.41
CA THR A 281 -3.64 4.08 3.66
C THR A 281 -2.96 2.81 4.15
N ALA A 282 -3.65 1.66 4.11
CA ALA A 282 -3.08 0.37 4.50
C ALA A 282 -1.94 -0.08 3.56
N LEU A 283 -2.09 0.14 2.24
CA LEU A 283 -1.04 -0.13 1.24
C LEU A 283 0.16 0.82 1.38
N ALA A 284 -0.06 2.08 1.77
CA ALA A 284 1.04 3.01 2.08
C ALA A 284 1.85 2.51 3.28
N GLN A 285 1.18 2.08 4.35
CA GLN A 285 1.84 1.49 5.52
C GLN A 285 2.62 0.22 5.16
N LEU A 286 2.05 -0.68 4.35
CA LEU A 286 2.76 -1.87 3.87
C LEU A 286 3.96 -1.53 2.96
N SER A 287 3.82 -0.58 2.04
CA SER A 287 4.92 -0.14 1.18
C SER A 287 6.04 0.50 2.00
N MET A 288 5.71 1.31 3.02
CA MET A 288 6.70 1.87 3.94
C MET A 288 7.39 0.80 4.80
N LEU A 289 6.69 -0.25 5.24
CA LEU A 289 7.30 -1.40 5.93
C LEU A 289 8.33 -2.11 5.06
N ILE A 290 7.93 -2.50 3.85
CA ILE A 290 8.81 -3.19 2.88
C ILE A 290 9.98 -2.26 2.48
N ALA A 291 9.73 -0.95 2.36
CA ALA A 291 10.76 0.04 2.13
C ALA A 291 11.74 0.18 3.31
N THR A 292 11.32 -0.04 4.56
CA THR A 292 12.21 -0.09 5.74
C THR A 292 13.29 -1.13 5.56
N HIS A 293 12.94 -2.34 5.13
CA HIS A 293 13.90 -3.41 4.89
C HIS A 293 14.89 -3.04 3.78
N ALA A 294 14.40 -2.61 2.62
CA ALA A 294 15.27 -2.19 1.51
C ALA A 294 16.19 -1.00 1.89
N TYR A 295 15.66 0.01 2.59
CA TYR A 295 16.43 1.15 3.09
C TYR A 295 17.51 0.73 4.11
N THR A 296 17.16 -0.16 5.04
CA THR A 296 18.10 -0.73 6.02
C THR A 296 19.22 -1.51 5.33
N ALA A 297 18.88 -2.32 4.31
CA ALA A 297 19.87 -2.97 3.48
C ALA A 297 20.84 -1.97 2.82
N PHE A 298 20.32 -0.91 2.21
CA PHE A 298 21.15 0.08 1.51
C PHE A 298 22.06 0.89 2.45
N THR A 299 21.55 1.30 3.61
CA THR A 299 22.35 2.02 4.63
C THR A 299 23.44 1.13 5.23
N LEU A 300 23.19 -0.18 5.39
CA LEU A 300 24.21 -1.15 5.76
C LEU A 300 25.19 -1.52 4.64
N GLY A 301 24.93 -1.10 3.40
CA GLY A 301 25.86 -1.19 2.27
C GLY A 301 25.49 -2.20 1.19
N TYR A 302 24.27 -2.73 1.21
CA TYR A 302 23.75 -3.46 0.06
C TYR A 302 23.66 -2.50 -1.15
N PRO A 303 24.08 -2.91 -2.37
CA PRO A 303 24.03 -2.03 -3.54
C PRO A 303 22.60 -1.62 -3.92
N SER A 304 22.32 -0.32 -3.88
CA SER A 304 21.03 0.27 -4.30
C SER A 304 20.94 0.53 -5.82
N THR A 305 21.70 -0.20 -6.63
CA THR A 305 21.70 -0.04 -8.10
C THR A 305 20.56 -0.83 -8.74
N ASP A 306 19.99 -0.32 -9.83
CA ASP A 306 18.90 -0.98 -10.56
C ASP A 306 19.18 -2.46 -10.88
N ALA A 307 20.42 -2.79 -11.24
CA ALA A 307 20.84 -4.16 -11.54
C ALA A 307 20.84 -5.11 -10.33
N ALA A 308 20.82 -4.60 -9.09
CA ALA A 308 20.70 -5.39 -7.87
C ALA A 308 19.24 -5.48 -7.35
N LEU A 309 18.36 -4.62 -7.86
CA LEU A 309 16.95 -4.51 -7.46
C LEU A 309 15.98 -5.12 -8.47
N PHE A 310 16.31 -5.05 -9.76
CA PHE A 310 15.44 -5.40 -10.90
C PHE A 310 16.15 -6.27 -11.95
N GLY A 311 17.32 -6.83 -11.62
CA GLY A 311 18.17 -7.65 -12.50
C GLY A 311 17.92 -9.16 -12.42
#